data_AF-A0A8J2W8U6-F1
#
_entry.id   AF-A0A8J2W8U6-F1
#
_cell.length_a   1.000
_cell.length_b   1.000
_cell.length_c   1.000
_cell.angle_alpha   90.00
_cell.angle_beta   90.00
_cell.angle_gamma   90.00
#
_symmetry.space_group_name_H-M   'P 1'
#
loop_
_entity.id
_entity.type
_entity.pdbx_description
1 polymer ?
#
loop_
_entity_poly.entity_id
_entity_poly.type
_entity_poly.pdbx_seq_one_letter_code
_entity_poly.pdbx_strand_id
1 'polypeptide(L)'
;MENVYGFDATCSPHSALTALRLLRSYNHFVVPPEARGMVPLLTALPPPCLPAYCHHLPLSSPPFGNESTNSVSSLQEDGRRRGEKRPIPSELKDEKYFERRRRNNQAAKKSRDARRMREDQIAWRACVLEQENASLRAHVAALTQETRALRALLARDEAPTSTTD
;
A
#
# COMPACT_ATOMS: atom_id res chain seq x y z
N MET A 1 -34.13 -30.92 -5.05
CA MET A 1 -33.10 -30.20 -4.28
C MET A 1 -31.76 -30.79 -4.66
N GLU A 2 -31.07 -30.24 -5.66
CA GLU A 2 -29.64 -30.50 -5.92
C GLU A 2 -28.99 -29.23 -6.51
N ASN A 3 -27.74 -28.99 -6.12
CA ASN A 3 -26.93 -27.75 -6.25
C ASN A 3 -26.45 -27.43 -7.67
N VAL A 4 -26.03 -26.17 -7.95
CA VAL A 4 -24.64 -25.80 -8.38
C VAL A 4 -24.39 -24.29 -8.13
N TYR A 5 -23.74 -23.98 -7.01
CA TYR A 5 -22.86 -22.81 -6.91
C TYR A 5 -21.58 -23.16 -7.68
N GLY A 6 -21.35 -22.52 -8.84
CA GLY A 6 -20.10 -22.64 -9.59
C GLY A 6 -19.02 -21.77 -8.94
N PHE A 7 -18.30 -22.34 -7.99
CA PHE A 7 -17.04 -21.82 -7.49
C PHE A 7 -15.96 -22.83 -7.86
N ASP A 8 -15.50 -22.79 -9.11
CA ASP A 8 -14.30 -23.52 -9.53
C ASP A 8 -13.07 -22.81 -8.96
N ALA A 9 -12.89 -22.92 -7.64
CA ALA A 9 -11.59 -22.79 -7.01
C ALA A 9 -11.09 -24.20 -6.69
N THR A 10 -10.71 -24.94 -7.73
CA THR A 10 -9.77 -26.04 -7.55
C THR A 10 -8.39 -25.43 -7.31
N CYS A 11 -8.22 -24.76 -6.16
CA CYS A 11 -6.91 -24.59 -5.57
C CYS A 11 -6.48 -25.99 -5.14
N SER A 12 -5.89 -26.73 -6.06
CA SER A 12 -5.26 -28.01 -5.76
C SER A 12 -4.35 -27.80 -4.55
N PRO A 13 -4.36 -28.67 -3.52
CA PRO A 13 -3.52 -28.50 -2.32
C PRO A 13 -2.03 -28.37 -2.68
N HIS A 14 -1.66 -28.81 -3.88
CA HIS A 14 -0.36 -28.62 -4.49
C HIS A 14 -0.02 -27.15 -4.78
N SER A 15 -0.96 -26.28 -5.19
CA SER A 15 -0.66 -24.88 -5.54
C SER A 15 -0.47 -23.99 -4.29
N ALA A 16 -1.23 -24.22 -3.22
CA ALA A 16 -1.07 -23.49 -1.96
C ALA A 16 0.25 -23.85 -1.25
N LEU A 17 0.60 -25.14 -1.20
CA LEU A 17 1.88 -25.60 -0.65
C LEU A 17 3.07 -25.17 -1.53
N THR A 18 2.88 -25.09 -2.85
CA THR A 18 3.88 -24.56 -3.79
C THR A 18 4.08 -23.06 -3.60
N ALA A 19 3.00 -22.29 -3.39
CA ALA A 19 3.07 -20.86 -3.09
C ALA A 19 3.80 -20.58 -1.76
N LEU A 20 3.54 -21.38 -0.71
CA LEU A 20 4.23 -21.24 0.58
C LEU A 20 5.71 -21.66 0.51
N ARG A 21 6.05 -22.69 -0.29
CA ARG A 21 7.45 -23.06 -0.54
C ARG A 21 8.20 -21.99 -1.32
N LEU A 22 7.56 -21.35 -2.31
CA LEU A 22 8.13 -20.23 -3.05
C LEU A 22 8.33 -19.00 -2.16
N LEU A 23 7.37 -18.68 -1.29
CA LEU A 23 7.51 -17.56 -0.37
C LEU A 23 8.60 -17.79 0.69
N ARG A 24 8.76 -19.03 1.17
CA ARG A 24 9.83 -19.42 2.11
C ARG A 24 11.21 -19.45 1.45
N SER A 25 11.27 -19.90 0.19
CA SER A 25 12.48 -19.86 -0.65
C SER A 25 12.91 -18.43 -0.95
N TYR A 26 11.95 -17.56 -1.32
CA TYR A 26 12.19 -16.15 -1.59
C TYR A 26 12.71 -15.42 -0.35
N ASN A 27 12.14 -15.66 0.84
CA ASN A 27 12.66 -15.12 2.09
C ASN A 27 14.05 -15.68 2.47
N HIS A 28 14.40 -16.91 2.04
CA HIS A 28 15.74 -17.46 2.26
C HIS A 28 16.79 -16.88 1.30
N PHE A 29 16.41 -16.59 0.05
CA PHE A 29 17.30 -16.08 -0.97
C PHE A 29 17.55 -14.57 -0.83
N VAL A 30 16.53 -13.82 -0.41
CA VAL A 30 16.59 -12.36 -0.26
C VAL A 30 17.22 -11.93 1.07
N VAL A 31 17.28 -12.82 2.08
CA VAL A 31 17.89 -12.54 3.39
C VAL A 31 19.17 -13.37 3.56
N PRO A 32 20.37 -12.78 3.40
CA PRO A 32 21.64 -13.44 3.66
C PRO A 32 21.68 -14.03 5.08
N PRO A 33 22.36 -15.17 5.30
CA PRO A 33 22.33 -15.89 6.58
C PRO A 33 22.83 -15.05 7.76
N GLU A 34 23.67 -14.05 7.50
CA GLU A 34 24.23 -13.12 8.50
C GLU A 34 23.21 -12.07 8.97
N ALA A 35 22.17 -11.78 8.18
CA ALA A 35 21.09 -10.85 8.52
C ALA A 35 19.89 -11.53 9.22
N ARG A 36 19.99 -12.84 9.51
CA ARG A 36 19.00 -13.58 10.31
C ARG A 36 19.12 -13.33 11.81
N GLY A 37 20.23 -12.73 12.25
CA GLY A 37 20.52 -12.41 13.66
C GLY A 37 20.93 -10.96 13.93
N MET A 38 20.92 -10.08 12.93
CA MET A 38 21.34 -8.68 13.06
C MET A 38 20.46 -7.81 12.16
N VAL A 39 19.57 -7.02 12.75
CA VAL A 39 18.89 -5.91 12.04
C VAL A 39 19.48 -4.61 12.56
N PRO A 40 20.52 -4.02 11.92
CA PRO A 40 20.96 -2.68 12.22
C PRO A 40 20.36 -1.66 11.23
N LEU A 41 19.67 -0.68 11.81
CA LEU A 41 19.78 0.75 11.48
C LEU A 41 19.46 1.20 10.03
N LEU A 42 18.20 1.60 9.80
CA LEU A 42 17.76 2.97 9.46
C LEU A 42 18.48 3.84 8.40
N THR A 43 19.51 3.40 7.69
CA THR A 43 20.48 4.35 7.09
C THR A 43 20.28 4.68 5.60
N ALA A 44 19.13 4.38 5.00
CA ALA A 44 18.91 4.72 3.57
C ALA A 44 17.48 5.16 3.23
N LEU A 45 16.79 5.83 4.16
CA LEU A 45 15.50 6.45 3.83
C LEU A 45 15.73 7.82 3.15
N PRO A 46 15.26 8.02 1.90
CA PRO A 46 15.16 9.34 1.29
C PRO A 46 14.22 10.24 2.12
N PRO A 47 14.34 11.58 2.01
CA PRO A 47 13.61 12.51 2.88
C PRO A 47 12.10 12.23 2.79
N PRO A 48 11.34 12.42 3.88
CA PRO A 48 9.91 12.19 3.87
C PRO A 48 9.26 13.16 2.88
N CYS A 49 8.98 12.67 1.67
CA CYS A 49 7.96 13.25 0.83
C CYS A 49 6.64 13.00 1.57
N LEU A 50 6.20 14.00 2.33
CA LEU A 50 4.84 14.08 2.85
C LEU A 50 3.90 13.74 1.67
N PRO A 51 3.07 12.70 1.73
CA PRO A 51 1.96 12.60 0.80
C PRO A 51 1.13 13.85 1.06
N ALA A 52 1.08 14.72 0.05
CA ALA A 52 0.29 15.94 0.08
C ALA A 52 -1.08 15.60 0.67
N TYR A 53 -1.31 16.03 1.90
CA TYR A 53 -2.60 15.91 2.55
C TYR A 53 -3.57 16.66 1.65
N CYS A 54 -4.29 15.87 0.86
CA CYS A 54 -5.66 16.09 0.47
C CYS A 54 -5.97 17.54 0.10
N HIS A 55 -5.58 17.97 -1.09
CA HIS A 55 -6.22 19.13 -1.74
C HIS A 55 -7.70 18.83 -1.97
N HIS A 56 -8.55 19.27 -1.04
CA HIS A 56 -10.00 19.31 -1.18
C HIS A 56 -10.47 20.76 -1.27
N LEU A 57 -9.90 21.53 -2.21
CA LEU A 57 -10.51 22.77 -2.70
C LEU A 57 -10.51 22.75 -4.23
N PRO A 58 -11.61 23.19 -4.88
CA PRO A 58 -11.73 23.14 -6.33
C PRO A 58 -10.97 24.33 -6.94
N LEU A 59 -9.81 24.08 -7.54
CA LEU A 59 -9.11 25.09 -8.31
C LEU A 59 -9.00 24.64 -9.76
N SER A 60 -9.62 25.44 -10.63
CA SER A 60 -9.53 25.44 -12.07
C SER A 60 -8.07 25.42 -12.56
N SER A 61 -7.72 24.44 -13.39
CA SER A 61 -6.40 24.35 -14.04
C SER A 61 -6.26 25.38 -15.19
N PRO A 62 -5.12 26.07 -15.35
CA PRO A 62 -4.84 26.88 -16.54
C PRO A 62 -4.28 26.00 -17.70
N PRO A 63 -4.33 26.44 -18.97
CA PRO A 63 -3.86 25.67 -20.11
C PRO A 63 -2.53 26.19 -20.63
N PHE A 64 -1.41 25.54 -20.29
CA PHE A 64 -0.11 25.73 -20.97
C PHE A 64 0.68 24.44 -20.75
N GLY A 65 1.44 23.85 -21.67
CA GLY A 65 1.94 24.20 -22.99
C GLY A 65 3.03 23.15 -23.23
N ASN A 66 3.01 22.51 -24.38
CA ASN A 66 3.82 21.36 -24.75
C ASN A 66 5.29 21.72 -24.99
N GLU A 67 6.22 20.96 -24.40
CA GLU A 67 7.61 20.91 -24.88
C GLU A 67 8.05 19.45 -25.05
N SER A 68 8.63 19.20 -26.22
CA SER A 68 8.82 17.91 -26.86
C SER A 68 10.07 17.19 -26.35
N THR A 69 9.94 15.91 -26.02
CA THR A 69 11.04 14.94 -26.16
C THR A 69 10.50 13.70 -26.87
N ASN A 70 10.84 13.60 -28.16
CA ASN A 70 10.62 12.41 -28.98
C ASN A 70 11.49 11.25 -28.49
N SER A 71 10.89 10.09 -28.23
CA SER A 71 11.50 8.76 -28.39
C SER A 71 10.41 7.69 -28.44
N VAL A 72 10.07 7.33 -29.67
CA VAL A 72 9.35 6.14 -30.17
C VAL A 72 9.31 4.90 -29.25
N SER A 73 8.09 4.47 -28.91
CA SER A 73 7.67 3.06 -28.80
C SER A 73 6.15 2.97 -28.77
N SER A 74 5.59 2.36 -29.81
CA SER A 74 4.17 2.24 -30.11
C SER A 74 3.40 1.37 -29.10
N LEU A 75 2.67 1.99 -28.18
CA LEU A 75 1.44 1.43 -27.63
C LEU A 75 0.28 2.26 -28.18
N GLN A 76 -0.41 1.72 -29.17
CA GLN A 76 -1.74 2.18 -29.55
C GLN A 76 -2.67 1.90 -28.36
N GLU A 77 -2.69 2.80 -27.40
CA GLU A 77 -3.82 2.95 -26.51
C GLU A 77 -4.96 3.51 -27.36
N ASP A 78 -5.65 2.63 -28.08
CA ASP A 78 -7.03 2.88 -28.51
C ASP A 78 -7.90 2.86 -27.26
N GLY A 79 -7.71 3.88 -26.42
CA GLY A 79 -8.57 4.20 -25.31
C GLY A 79 -9.91 4.51 -25.93
N ARG A 80 -10.78 3.50 -25.99
CA ARG A 80 -12.16 3.61 -26.46
C ARG A 80 -12.78 4.83 -25.78
N ARG A 81 -12.79 5.95 -26.49
CA ARG A 81 -13.35 7.20 -26.01
C ARG A 81 -14.76 6.86 -25.62
N ARG A 82 -15.10 7.02 -24.34
CA ARG A 82 -16.40 6.66 -23.82
C ARG A 82 -17.42 7.50 -24.59
N GLY A 83 -18.10 6.87 -25.55
CA GLY A 83 -18.99 7.56 -26.48
C GLY A 83 -20.00 8.43 -25.75
N GLU A 84 -20.43 9.51 -26.40
CA GLU A 84 -21.45 10.42 -25.86
C GLU A 84 -22.67 9.62 -25.39
N LYS A 85 -23.13 9.92 -24.18
CA LYS A 85 -24.27 9.24 -23.56
C LYS A 85 -25.56 9.75 -24.20
N ARG A 86 -25.96 9.14 -25.31
CA ARG A 86 -27.29 9.40 -25.89
C ARG A 86 -28.34 8.66 -25.04
N PRO A 87 -29.36 9.37 -24.51
CA PRO A 87 -30.45 8.72 -23.80
C PRO A 87 -31.19 7.77 -24.76
N ILE A 88 -31.53 6.58 -24.28
CA ILE A 88 -32.25 5.58 -25.08
C ILE A 88 -33.72 6.04 -25.19
N PRO A 89 -34.26 6.18 -26.42
CA PRO A 89 -35.67 6.48 -26.68
C PRO A 89 -36.64 5.56 -25.92
N SER A 90 -37.84 6.06 -25.62
CA SER A 90 -38.88 5.33 -24.88
C SER A 90 -39.25 4.01 -25.56
N GLU A 91 -39.32 4.01 -26.89
CA GLU A 91 -39.75 2.85 -27.68
C GLU A 91 -38.73 1.69 -27.66
N LEU A 92 -37.50 1.92 -27.19
CA LEU A 92 -36.42 0.92 -27.12
C LEU A 92 -36.16 0.41 -25.70
N LYS A 93 -36.97 0.84 -24.73
CA LYS A 93 -36.90 0.37 -23.33
C LYS A 93 -37.74 -0.89 -23.15
N ASP A 94 -37.33 -1.95 -23.82
CA ASP A 94 -37.98 -3.26 -23.71
C ASP A 94 -37.57 -4.00 -22.43
N GLU A 95 -38.21 -5.13 -22.14
CA GLU A 95 -37.87 -6.00 -21.00
C GLU A 95 -36.36 -6.36 -20.97
N LYS A 96 -35.79 -6.68 -22.15
CA LYS A 96 -34.36 -6.98 -22.29
C LYS A 96 -33.46 -5.80 -21.89
N TYR A 97 -33.91 -4.56 -22.10
CA TYR A 97 -33.19 -3.37 -21.64
C TYR A 97 -33.24 -3.25 -20.11
N PHE A 98 -34.41 -3.42 -19.50
CA PHE A 98 -34.58 -3.36 -18.04
C PHE A 98 -33.75 -4.42 -17.32
N GLU A 99 -33.69 -5.65 -17.84
CA GLU A 99 -32.82 -6.68 -17.29
C GLU A 99 -31.34 -6.30 -17.33
N ARG A 100 -30.84 -5.79 -18.48
CA ARG A 100 -29.46 -5.32 -18.60
C ARG A 100 -29.18 -4.19 -17.62
N ARG A 101 -30.12 -3.24 -17.48
CA ARG A 101 -29.99 -2.10 -16.57
C ARG A 101 -29.95 -2.56 -15.11
N ARG A 102 -30.79 -3.52 -14.74
CA ARG A 102 -30.80 -4.17 -13.41
C ARG A 102 -29.45 -4.85 -13.12
N ARG A 103 -28.95 -5.69 -14.04
CA ARG A 103 -27.63 -6.35 -13.89
C ARG A 103 -26.49 -5.34 -13.77
N ASN A 104 -26.48 -4.28 -14.59
CA ASN A 104 -25.45 -3.25 -14.52
C ASN A 104 -25.48 -2.46 -13.20
N ASN A 105 -26.66 -2.15 -12.68
CA ASN A 105 -26.80 -1.50 -11.37
C ASN A 105 -26.28 -2.39 -10.24
N GLN A 106 -26.59 -3.69 -10.27
CA GLN A 106 -26.07 -4.66 -9.30
C GLN A 106 -24.53 -4.75 -9.38
N ALA A 107 -23.98 -4.85 -10.58
CA ALA A 107 -22.52 -4.87 -10.79
C ALA A 107 -21.84 -3.58 -10.32
N ALA A 108 -22.45 -2.42 -10.58
CA ALA A 108 -21.96 -1.13 -10.13
C ALA A 108 -21.96 -1.02 -8.60
N LYS A 109 -23.01 -1.52 -7.94
CA LYS A 109 -23.06 -1.61 -6.47
C LYS A 109 -21.94 -2.51 -5.94
N LYS A 110 -21.83 -3.75 -6.44
CA LYS A 110 -20.78 -4.69 -6.06
C LYS A 110 -19.37 -4.11 -6.27
N SER A 111 -19.14 -3.40 -7.37
CA SER A 111 -17.86 -2.73 -7.66
C SER A 111 -17.56 -1.60 -6.67
N ARG A 112 -18.56 -0.80 -6.29
CA ARG A 112 -18.41 0.24 -5.28
C ARG A 112 -18.09 -0.36 -3.91
N ASP A 113 -18.80 -1.40 -3.50
CA ASP A 113 -18.59 -2.07 -2.22
C ASP A 113 -17.20 -2.71 -2.17
N ALA A 114 -16.76 -3.38 -3.25
CA ALA A 114 -15.42 -3.94 -3.35
C ALA A 114 -14.30 -2.86 -3.33
N ARG A 115 -14.56 -1.67 -3.89
CA ARG A 115 -13.63 -0.54 -3.76
C ARG A 115 -13.57 -0.05 -2.31
N ARG A 116 -14.71 0.18 -1.68
CA ARG A 116 -14.79 0.63 -0.28
C ARG A 116 -14.07 -0.33 0.67
N MET A 117 -14.33 -1.63 0.58
CA MET A 117 -13.65 -2.62 1.41
C MET A 117 -12.12 -2.57 1.26
N ARG A 118 -11.60 -2.33 0.05
CA ARG A 118 -10.15 -2.18 -0.16
C ARG A 118 -9.62 -0.88 0.46
N GLU A 119 -10.34 0.22 0.29
CA GLU A 119 -9.98 1.52 0.89
C GLU A 119 -10.00 1.43 2.43
N ASP A 120 -11.02 0.81 3.01
CA ASP A 120 -11.16 0.58 4.45
C ASP A 120 -10.02 -0.31 4.98
N GLN A 121 -9.66 -1.38 4.25
CA GLN A 121 -8.54 -2.24 4.61
C GLN A 121 -7.20 -1.50 4.60
N ILE A 122 -6.98 -0.64 3.61
CA ILE A 122 -5.77 0.20 3.52
C ILE A 122 -5.74 1.18 4.70
N ALA A 123 -6.85 1.86 4.98
CA ALA A 123 -6.96 2.80 6.10
C ALA A 123 -6.70 2.13 7.45
N TRP A 124 -7.29 0.94 7.67
CA TRP A 124 -7.06 0.16 8.88
C TRP A 124 -5.58 -0.25 9.02
N ARG A 125 -4.97 -0.76 7.94
CA ARG A 125 -3.56 -1.16 7.95
C ARG A 125 -2.64 0.03 8.23
N ALA A 126 -2.93 1.19 7.65
CA ALA A 126 -2.17 2.41 7.90
C ALA A 126 -2.23 2.82 9.38
N CYS A 127 -3.43 2.82 9.97
CA CYS A 127 -3.64 3.13 11.39
C CYS A 127 -2.83 2.20 12.31
N VAL A 128 -2.83 0.88 12.06
CA VAL A 128 -2.04 -0.07 12.85
C VAL A 128 -0.54 0.22 12.73
N LEU A 129 -0.05 0.44 11.51
CA LEU A 129 1.37 0.74 11.29
C LEU A 129 1.79 2.08 11.93
N GLU A 130 0.92 3.08 11.94
CA GLU A 130 1.16 4.36 12.62
C GLU A 130 1.27 4.17 14.13
N GLN A 131 0.37 3.37 14.72
CA GLN A 131 0.40 3.03 16.14
C GLN A 131 1.68 2.26 16.52
N GLU A 132 2.03 1.23 15.76
CA GLU A 132 3.25 0.45 15.97
C GLU A 132 4.51 1.33 15.83
N ASN A 133 4.55 2.19 14.82
CA ASN A 133 5.68 3.10 14.61
C ASN A 133 5.84 4.07 15.78
N ALA A 134 4.73 4.63 16.29
CA ALA A 134 4.74 5.50 17.46
C ALA A 134 5.25 4.76 18.71
N SER A 135 4.78 3.53 18.94
CA SER A 135 5.24 2.69 20.05
C SER A 135 6.74 2.38 19.96
N LEU A 136 7.23 1.99 18.77
CA LEU A 136 8.66 1.72 18.55
C LEU A 136 9.52 2.96 18.77
N ARG A 137 9.07 4.14 18.29
CA ARG A 137 9.76 5.41 18.55
C ARG A 137 9.85 5.72 20.04
N ALA A 138 8.79 5.47 20.80
CA ALA A 138 8.80 5.66 22.25
C ALA A 138 9.80 4.72 22.95
N HIS A 139 9.84 3.43 22.56
CA HIS A 139 10.81 2.48 23.10
C HIS A 139 12.26 2.88 22.77
N VAL A 140 12.53 3.28 21.52
CA VAL A 140 13.86 3.75 21.11
C VAL A 140 14.27 4.99 21.90
N ALA A 141 13.36 5.94 22.11
CA ALA A 141 13.64 7.14 22.89
C ALA A 141 14.00 6.80 24.35
N ALA A 142 13.23 5.91 24.99
CA ALA A 142 13.49 5.45 26.36
C ALA A 142 14.87 4.78 26.48
N LEU A 143 15.17 3.81 25.62
CA LEU A 143 16.46 3.11 25.61
C LEU A 143 17.64 4.05 25.32
N THR A 144 17.44 5.02 24.44
CA THR A 144 18.46 6.04 24.14
C THR A 144 18.74 6.91 25.36
N GLN A 145 17.69 7.30 26.10
CA GLN A 145 17.81 8.06 27.34
C GLN A 145 18.54 7.26 28.42
N GLU A 146 18.17 6.00 28.62
CA GLU A 146 18.85 5.10 29.57
C GLU A 146 20.33 4.92 29.22
N THR A 147 20.63 4.64 27.95
CA THR A 147 22.00 4.50 27.46
C THR A 147 22.81 5.78 27.69
N ARG A 148 22.21 6.95 27.45
CA ARG A 148 22.86 8.24 27.70
C ARG A 148 23.14 8.44 29.18
N ALA A 149 22.20 8.09 30.05
CA ALA A 149 22.36 8.19 31.50
C ALA A 149 23.49 7.29 32.00
N LEU A 150 23.52 6.03 31.57
CA LEU A 150 24.58 5.08 31.94
C LEU A 150 25.96 5.53 31.46
N ARG A 151 26.08 6.00 30.22
CA ARG A 151 27.34 6.56 29.70
C ARG A 151 27.80 7.78 30.49
N ALA A 152 26.88 8.64 30.92
CA ALA A 152 27.22 9.79 31.75
C ALA A 152 27.71 9.39 33.15
N LEU A 153 27.18 8.32 33.73
CA LEU A 153 27.68 7.78 35.01
C LEU A 153 29.10 7.22 34.85
N LEU A 154 29.33 6.36 33.86
CA LEU A 154 30.65 5.80 33.60
C LEU A 154 31.71 6.89 33.34
N ALA A 155 31.36 7.94 32.59
CA ALA A 155 32.27 9.04 32.32
C ALA A 155 32.64 9.88 33.56
N ARG A 156 31.81 9.85 34.62
CA ARG A 156 32.13 10.52 35.91
C ARG A 156 33.11 9.70 36.74
N ASP A 157 33.00 8.38 36.67
CA ASP A 157 33.83 7.46 37.46
C ASP A 157 35.27 7.33 36.89
N GLU A 158 35.45 7.56 35.58
CA GLU A 158 36.75 7.54 34.89
C GLU A 158 37.55 8.87 34.98
N ALA A 159 37.06 9.86 35.73
CA ALA A 159 37.79 11.12 35.92
C ALA A 159 39.06 10.87 36.76
N PRO A 160 40.27 11.18 36.26
CA PRO A 160 41.49 10.96 37.01
C PRO A 160 41.49 11.85 38.25
N THR A 161 41.49 11.24 39.43
CA THR A 161 41.88 11.90 40.67
C THR A 161 43.31 12.38 40.46
N SER A 162 43.47 13.66 40.16
CA SER A 162 44.75 14.32 40.01
C SER A 162 45.64 13.96 41.19
N THR A 163 46.72 13.25 40.88
CA THR A 163 47.95 13.14 41.64
C THR A 163 48.28 14.49 42.28
N THR A 164 48.24 14.55 43.61
CA THR A 164 48.84 15.63 44.39
C THR A 164 50.19 15.13 44.89
N ASP A 165 51.21 15.97 44.68
CA ASP A 165 52.64 15.84 45.03
C ASP A 165 53.00 14.98 46.26
#